data_AF-A0A845X991-F1
#
_entry.id   AF-A0A845X991-F1
#
_cell.length_a   1.000
_cell.length_b   1.000
_cell.length_c   1.000
_cell.angle_alpha   90.00
_cell.angle_beta   90.00
_cell.angle_gamma   90.00
#
_symmetry.space_group_name_H-M   'P 1'
#
loop_
_entity.id
_entity.type
_entity.pdbx_description
1 polymer ?
#
loop_
_entity_poly.entity_id
_entity_poly.type
_entity_poly.pdbx_seq_one_letter_code
_entity_poly.pdbx_strand_id
1 'polypeptide(L)'
;MILLDGFDEVADATDRQHISEWVDHQINKYPNTAFILTSRPLGYQEAPLKKKMQVLEIQPLTPKQINEFIHSWYITTEHQRRAGKDPELAKRKAKQKADSLLKQIEDRNLSEFVSNPLLLTLIAESHRFEKRIPTRKVELYQTIFQVMLVDRPREKGFEPLPLPHSLSVLQPLALALMQQGITKFTFEAVEPILAEYLDKLPGSPEPFEFLKELQAVDALIDKDKEADYEFAHKTFQEYLAALEIQKTNQQHILRTALQNKKELDWWQETMRFYAAVPDADSTALVQTIVQESETSRKLNLEKVLLAWHFYQEGLVAADQKQSLLELSNEPLKILEPADFQYAQDVQPRYFKLAHYLQTGQWYAADQETYEVMKRIMGGWSLQGIKDFPCPDLSVIDQLWLKYSQGKFGFSVQKQIWVEVGGKLDYGKDGQAATDAYDALWGVANWSTNLWGAAPRGHLPRPLLVYGLSRELCTLLSHPGL
;
A
#
# COMPACT_ATOMS: atom_id res chain seq x y z
N MET A 1 2.35 -24.55 -17.47
CA MET A 1 1.99 -23.32 -16.76
C MET A 1 2.99 -22.25 -17.16
N ILE A 2 2.53 -21.04 -17.43
CA ILE A 2 3.35 -19.88 -17.79
C ILE A 2 3.09 -18.82 -16.72
N LEU A 3 4.17 -18.26 -16.14
CA LEU A 3 4.11 -17.14 -15.21
C LEU A 3 4.77 -15.92 -15.85
N LEU A 4 4.07 -14.79 -15.79
CA LEU A 4 4.54 -13.49 -16.24
C LEU A 4 4.53 -12.58 -15.01
N ASP A 5 5.71 -12.19 -14.55
CA ASP A 5 5.87 -11.40 -13.34
C ASP A 5 6.13 -9.92 -13.69
N GLY A 6 5.47 -9.00 -12.99
CA GLY A 6 5.74 -7.55 -13.09
C GLY A 6 5.33 -6.92 -14.42
N PHE A 7 4.11 -7.17 -14.91
CA PHE A 7 3.64 -6.57 -16.17
C PHE A 7 3.70 -5.03 -16.20
N ASP A 8 3.52 -4.39 -15.05
CA ASP A 8 3.64 -2.93 -14.89
C ASP A 8 5.07 -2.39 -15.03
N GLU A 9 6.10 -3.24 -15.00
CA GLU A 9 7.50 -2.83 -15.17
C GLU A 9 7.85 -2.43 -16.61
N VAL A 10 7.00 -2.78 -17.58
CA VAL A 10 7.17 -2.36 -18.98
C VAL A 10 6.78 -0.89 -19.08
N ALA A 11 7.75 0.02 -19.20
CA ALA A 11 7.52 1.46 -19.11
C ALA A 11 6.68 2.05 -20.27
N ASP A 12 6.79 1.49 -21.48
CA ASP A 12 6.06 1.97 -22.65
C ASP A 12 4.65 1.35 -22.77
N ALA A 13 3.65 2.19 -22.99
CA ALA A 13 2.26 1.76 -23.05
C ALA A 13 1.93 0.96 -24.32
N THR A 14 2.60 1.26 -25.43
CA THR A 14 2.46 0.53 -26.70
C THR A 14 3.04 -0.87 -26.55
N ASP A 15 4.21 -0.98 -25.91
CA ASP A 15 4.83 -2.27 -25.61
C ASP A 15 3.96 -3.09 -24.65
N ARG A 16 3.39 -2.47 -23.61
CA ARG A 16 2.40 -3.13 -22.74
C ARG A 16 1.22 -3.67 -23.55
N GLN A 17 0.69 -2.89 -24.49
CA GLN A 17 -0.41 -3.33 -25.35
C GLN A 17 0.00 -4.49 -26.26
N HIS A 18 1.19 -4.44 -26.88
CA HIS A 18 1.72 -5.53 -27.68
C HIS A 18 1.91 -6.81 -26.87
N ILE A 19 2.41 -6.70 -25.64
CA ILE A 19 2.55 -7.85 -24.73
C ILE A 19 1.17 -8.40 -24.38
N SER A 20 0.19 -7.57 -24.03
CA SER A 20 -1.18 -8.04 -23.77
C SER A 20 -1.79 -8.78 -24.96
N GLU A 21 -1.64 -8.26 -26.17
CA GLU A 21 -2.12 -8.91 -27.39
C GLU A 21 -1.40 -10.23 -27.67
N TRP A 22 -0.08 -10.28 -27.42
CA TRP A 22 0.71 -11.50 -27.52
C TRP A 22 0.25 -12.55 -26.50
N VAL A 23 0.02 -12.15 -25.25
CA VAL A 23 -0.48 -13.04 -24.18
C VAL A 23 -1.86 -13.59 -24.56
N ASP A 24 -2.78 -12.75 -25.04
CA ASP A 24 -4.08 -13.17 -25.55
C ASP A 24 -3.94 -14.22 -26.68
N HIS A 25 -2.99 -14.02 -27.59
CA HIS A 25 -2.71 -15.00 -28.64
C HIS A 25 -2.17 -16.33 -28.09
N GLN A 26 -1.24 -16.30 -27.13
CA GLN A 26 -0.70 -17.52 -26.52
C GLN A 26 -1.77 -18.30 -25.76
N ILE A 27 -2.67 -17.61 -25.05
CA ILE A 27 -3.78 -18.24 -24.33
C ILE A 27 -4.72 -18.96 -25.30
N ASN A 28 -4.98 -18.40 -26.48
CA ASN A 28 -5.76 -19.06 -27.52
C ASN A 28 -5.04 -20.27 -28.12
N LYS A 29 -3.73 -20.16 -28.35
CA LYS A 29 -2.91 -21.21 -28.94
C LYS A 29 -2.72 -22.40 -27.99
N TYR A 30 -2.67 -22.14 -26.68
CA TYR A 30 -2.39 -23.15 -25.65
C TYR A 30 -3.51 -23.21 -24.60
N PRO A 31 -4.71 -23.69 -24.95
CA PRO A 31 -5.89 -23.66 -24.06
C PRO A 31 -5.76 -24.54 -22.81
N ASN A 32 -4.85 -25.53 -22.83
CA ASN A 32 -4.58 -26.42 -21.69
C ASN A 32 -3.44 -25.93 -20.78
N THR A 33 -2.88 -24.75 -21.05
CA THR A 33 -1.79 -24.17 -20.26
C THR A 33 -2.35 -23.11 -19.32
N ALA A 34 -2.11 -23.24 -18.02
CA ALA A 34 -2.41 -22.17 -17.06
C ALA A 34 -1.47 -20.98 -17.29
N PHE A 35 -2.02 -19.77 -17.38
CA PHE A 35 -1.29 -18.51 -17.42
C PHE A 35 -1.55 -17.74 -16.13
N ILE A 36 -0.49 -17.27 -15.49
CA ILE A 36 -0.55 -16.40 -14.31
C ILE A 36 0.20 -15.12 -14.66
N LEU A 37 -0.45 -13.98 -14.51
CA LEU A 37 0.11 -12.65 -14.74
C LEU A 37 0.06 -11.88 -13.42
N THR A 38 1.17 -11.27 -13.02
CA THR A 38 1.21 -10.33 -11.90
C THR A 38 1.40 -8.90 -12.44
N SER A 39 0.78 -7.94 -11.77
CA SER A 39 0.86 -6.51 -12.11
C SER A 39 0.42 -5.69 -10.91
N ARG A 40 0.95 -4.47 -10.78
CA ARG A 40 0.28 -3.42 -9.98
C ARG A 40 -1.10 -3.11 -10.58
N PRO A 41 -2.10 -2.72 -9.76
CA PRO A 41 -3.48 -2.54 -10.22
C PRO A 41 -3.62 -1.60 -11.43
N LEU A 42 -2.93 -0.46 -11.41
CA LEU A 42 -3.00 0.54 -12.48
C LEU A 42 -2.33 0.05 -13.78
N GLY A 43 -1.17 -0.61 -13.69
CA GLY A 43 -0.46 -1.11 -14.87
C GLY A 43 -1.27 -2.12 -15.69
N TYR A 44 -2.11 -2.93 -15.04
CA TYR A 44 -3.01 -3.83 -15.73
C TYR A 44 -4.23 -3.11 -16.33
N GLN A 45 -4.75 -2.08 -15.67
CA GLN A 45 -5.92 -1.33 -16.13
C GLN A 45 -5.68 -0.54 -17.43
N GLU A 46 -4.44 -0.13 -17.70
CA GLU A 46 -4.09 0.60 -18.92
C GLU A 46 -4.01 -0.30 -20.16
N ALA A 47 -3.59 -1.55 -19.99
CA ALA A 47 -3.46 -2.52 -21.07
C ALA A 47 -4.07 -3.88 -20.68
N PRO A 48 -5.38 -3.93 -20.37
CA PRO A 48 -6.00 -5.16 -19.91
C PRO A 48 -6.01 -6.21 -21.02
N LEU A 49 -5.91 -7.48 -20.65
CA LEU A 49 -6.12 -8.58 -21.58
C LEU A 49 -7.55 -8.54 -22.11
N LYS A 50 -7.72 -8.78 -23.41
CA LYS A 50 -9.05 -8.82 -24.04
C LYS A 50 -9.81 -10.08 -23.64
N LYS A 51 -9.10 -11.16 -23.30
CA LYS A 51 -9.70 -12.37 -22.71
C LYS A 51 -10.14 -12.14 -21.27
N LYS A 52 -11.31 -12.70 -20.93
CA LYS A 52 -11.83 -12.70 -19.57
C LYS A 52 -10.95 -13.56 -18.66
N MET A 53 -10.07 -12.92 -17.89
CA MET A 53 -9.26 -13.53 -16.84
C MET A 53 -9.97 -13.48 -15.48
N GLN A 54 -9.63 -14.40 -14.60
CA GLN A 54 -9.90 -14.23 -13.18
C GLN A 54 -8.87 -13.24 -12.62
N VAL A 55 -9.33 -12.08 -12.18
CA VAL A 55 -8.48 -11.06 -11.54
C VAL A 55 -8.53 -11.29 -10.04
N LEU A 56 -7.35 -11.42 -9.42
CA LEU A 56 -7.18 -11.62 -7.98
C LEU A 56 -6.30 -10.49 -7.43
N GLU A 57 -6.63 -9.99 -6.24
CA GLU A 57 -5.87 -8.95 -5.56
C GLU A 57 -5.13 -9.52 -4.36
N ILE A 58 -3.81 -9.29 -4.28
CA ILE A 58 -3.00 -9.70 -3.13
C ILE A 58 -3.39 -8.85 -1.92
N GLN A 59 -3.87 -9.50 -0.87
CA GLN A 59 -4.30 -8.84 0.35
C GLN A 59 -3.14 -8.58 1.32
N PRO A 60 -3.24 -7.55 2.18
CA PRO A 60 -2.31 -7.39 3.30
C PRO A 60 -2.27 -8.62 4.19
N LEU A 61 -1.13 -8.87 4.83
CA LEU A 61 -0.97 -9.97 5.77
C LEU A 61 -1.90 -9.78 6.97
N THR A 62 -2.61 -10.85 7.32
CA THR A 62 -3.40 -10.91 8.56
C THR A 62 -2.49 -11.01 9.78
N PRO A 63 -2.96 -10.64 10.99
CA PRO A 63 -2.19 -10.80 12.23
C PRO A 63 -1.67 -12.23 12.44
N LYS A 64 -2.45 -13.25 12.05
CA LYS A 64 -2.03 -14.65 12.09
C LYS A 64 -0.87 -14.93 11.14
N GLN A 65 -0.97 -14.47 9.89
CA GLN A 65 0.11 -14.63 8.90
C GLN A 65 1.37 -13.86 9.28
N ILE A 66 1.25 -12.67 9.88
CA ILE A 66 2.39 -11.91 10.41
C ILE A 66 3.12 -12.71 11.49
N ASN A 67 2.37 -13.28 12.44
CA ASN A 67 2.94 -14.14 13.48
C ASN A 67 3.64 -15.37 12.90
N GLU A 68 2.99 -16.09 11.98
CA GLU A 68 3.56 -17.26 11.30
C GLU A 68 4.82 -16.90 10.50
N PHE A 69 4.80 -15.78 9.77
CA PHE A 69 5.93 -15.26 9.02
C PHE A 69 7.12 -14.98 9.93
N ILE A 70 6.93 -14.19 11.00
CA ILE A 70 8.01 -13.79 11.91
C ILE A 70 8.67 -15.02 12.54
N HIS A 71 7.89 -15.97 13.05
CA HIS A 71 8.44 -17.18 13.62
C HIS A 71 9.21 -18.01 12.60
N SER A 72 8.64 -18.23 11.41
CA SER A 72 9.27 -19.03 10.35
C SER A 72 10.56 -18.39 9.85
N TRP A 73 10.55 -17.06 9.71
CA TRP A 73 11.69 -16.27 9.31
C TRP A 73 12.84 -16.40 10.32
N TYR A 74 12.59 -16.19 11.61
CA TYR A 74 13.64 -16.31 12.64
C TYR A 74 14.19 -17.73 12.78
N ILE A 75 13.34 -18.75 12.63
CA ILE A 75 13.80 -20.15 12.65
C ILE A 75 14.79 -20.39 11.49
N THR A 76 14.43 -19.94 10.29
CA THR A 76 15.25 -20.11 9.09
C THR A 76 16.56 -19.35 9.21
N THR A 77 16.51 -18.08 9.62
CA THR A 77 17.68 -17.20 9.76
C THR A 77 18.64 -17.71 10.83
N GLU A 78 18.17 -18.11 12.02
CA GLU A 78 19.06 -18.64 13.07
C GLU A 78 19.64 -20.02 12.71
N HIS A 79 18.90 -20.85 11.98
CA HIS A 79 19.40 -22.14 11.48
C HIS A 79 20.53 -21.94 10.45
N GLN A 80 20.32 -21.04 9.48
CA GLN A 80 21.33 -20.70 8.47
C GLN A 80 22.59 -20.09 9.08
N ARG A 81 22.43 -19.12 10.00
CA ARG A 81 23.56 -18.45 10.68
C ARG A 81 24.47 -19.40 11.45
N ARG A 82 23.89 -20.47 11.98
CA ARG A 82 24.63 -21.49 12.74
C ARG A 82 25.14 -22.63 11.86
N ALA A 83 24.94 -22.57 10.54
CA ALA A 83 25.22 -23.65 9.61
C ALA A 83 24.62 -24.99 10.08
N GLY A 84 23.40 -24.95 10.62
CA GLY A 84 22.71 -26.13 11.19
C GLY A 84 23.27 -26.65 12.52
N LYS A 85 24.25 -25.98 13.14
CA LYS A 85 24.81 -26.39 14.45
C LYS A 85 23.89 -25.97 15.60
N ASP A 86 23.71 -26.87 16.56
CA ASP A 86 22.87 -26.70 17.75
C ASP A 86 21.43 -26.24 17.42
N PRO A 87 20.60 -27.12 16.84
CA PRO A 87 19.24 -26.81 16.42
C PRO A 87 18.34 -26.33 17.57
N GLU A 88 18.58 -26.84 18.77
CA GLU A 88 17.78 -26.50 19.96
C GLU A 88 18.06 -25.06 20.41
N LEU A 89 19.34 -24.65 20.44
CA LEU A 89 19.69 -23.26 20.71
C LEU A 89 19.22 -22.32 19.59
N ALA A 90 19.30 -22.75 18.32
CA ALA A 90 18.76 -21.99 17.18
C ALA A 90 17.26 -21.72 17.37
N LYS A 91 16.49 -22.76 17.70
CA LYS A 91 15.04 -22.66 17.96
C LYS A 91 14.72 -21.75 19.15
N ARG A 92 15.48 -21.85 20.24
CA ARG A 92 15.29 -20.98 21.42
C ARG A 92 15.57 -19.51 21.10
N LYS A 93 16.68 -19.20 20.41
CA LYS A 93 16.99 -17.83 20.00
C LYS A 93 15.97 -17.29 19.00
N ALA A 94 15.56 -18.10 18.03
CA ALA A 94 14.55 -17.73 17.06
C ALA A 94 13.24 -17.33 17.75
N LYS A 95 12.77 -18.15 18.70
CA LYS A 95 11.57 -17.85 19.49
C LYS A 95 11.72 -16.54 20.29
N GLN A 96 12.83 -16.36 21.00
CA GLN A 96 13.07 -15.13 21.77
C GLN A 96 13.04 -13.87 20.90
N LYS A 97 13.68 -13.90 19.73
CA LYS A 97 13.69 -12.76 18.80
C LYS A 97 12.32 -12.52 18.17
N ALA A 98 11.59 -13.59 17.81
CA ALA A 98 10.23 -13.49 17.28
C ALA A 98 9.27 -12.86 18.30
N ASP A 99 9.26 -13.38 19.53
CA ASP A 99 8.41 -12.87 20.61
C ASP A 99 8.75 -11.40 20.93
N SER A 100 10.05 -11.04 20.90
CA SER A 100 10.48 -9.66 21.10
C SER A 100 10.06 -8.72 19.97
N LEU A 101 10.11 -9.18 18.71
CA LEU A 101 9.67 -8.39 17.55
C LEU A 101 8.15 -8.17 17.61
N LEU A 102 7.38 -9.23 17.84
CA LEU A 102 5.92 -9.16 17.96
C LEU A 102 5.48 -8.17 19.05
N LYS A 103 6.14 -8.22 20.22
CA LYS A 103 5.87 -7.27 21.30
C LYS A 103 6.16 -5.83 20.89
N GLN A 104 7.28 -5.55 20.21
CA GLN A 104 7.59 -4.19 19.76
C GLN A 104 6.60 -3.67 18.70
N ILE A 105 6.07 -4.56 17.83
CA ILE A 105 5.03 -4.21 16.85
C ILE A 105 3.75 -3.78 17.55
N GLU A 106 3.33 -4.52 18.58
CA GLU A 106 2.15 -4.21 19.39
C GLU A 106 2.33 -2.91 20.18
N ASP A 107 3.42 -2.80 20.96
CA ASP A 107 3.71 -1.64 21.82
C ASP A 107 3.78 -0.31 21.04
N ARG A 108 4.17 -0.38 19.75
CA ARG A 108 4.32 0.79 18.86
C ARG A 108 3.18 0.96 17.87
N ASN A 109 2.15 0.11 17.93
CA ASN A 109 0.99 0.11 17.03
C ASN A 109 1.37 0.09 15.53
N LEU A 110 2.30 -0.79 15.15
CA LEU A 110 2.82 -0.87 13.77
C LEU A 110 2.00 -1.81 12.86
N SER A 111 0.77 -2.17 13.25
CA SER A 111 -0.05 -3.19 12.61
C SER A 111 -0.30 -2.95 11.12
N GLU A 112 -0.61 -1.70 10.73
CA GLU A 112 -0.78 -1.31 9.33
C GLU A 112 0.53 -1.43 8.53
N PHE A 113 1.65 -1.07 9.17
CA PHE A 113 2.97 -1.07 8.54
C PHE A 113 3.52 -2.49 8.29
N VAL A 114 3.28 -3.42 9.23
CA VAL A 114 3.71 -4.83 9.13
C VAL A 114 2.78 -5.70 8.30
N SER A 115 1.62 -5.19 7.90
CA SER A 115 0.71 -5.88 6.99
C SER A 115 1.27 -6.01 5.57
N ASN A 116 2.25 -5.17 5.22
CA ASN A 116 2.99 -5.28 3.97
C ASN A 116 4.16 -6.29 4.10
N PRO A 117 4.19 -7.39 3.32
CA PRO A 117 5.22 -8.43 3.43
C PRO A 117 6.66 -7.91 3.27
N LEU A 118 6.89 -6.96 2.38
CA LEU A 118 8.21 -6.37 2.19
C LEU A 118 8.63 -5.62 3.46
N LEU A 119 7.78 -4.72 3.95
CA LEU A 119 8.10 -3.93 5.16
C LEU A 119 8.30 -4.83 6.38
N LEU A 120 7.49 -5.87 6.53
CA LEU A 120 7.66 -6.87 7.57
C LEU A 120 9.02 -7.58 7.47
N THR A 121 9.45 -7.93 6.25
CA THR A 121 10.76 -8.53 5.99
C THR A 121 11.89 -7.58 6.37
N LEU A 122 11.80 -6.31 5.97
CA LEU A 122 12.79 -5.28 6.30
C LEU A 122 12.87 -5.01 7.81
N ILE A 123 11.73 -5.04 8.51
CA ILE A 123 11.67 -4.89 9.96
C ILE A 123 12.31 -6.08 10.66
N ALA A 124 11.96 -7.31 10.25
CA ALA A 124 12.56 -8.52 10.81
C ALA A 124 14.08 -8.52 10.62
N GLU A 125 14.52 -8.11 9.43
CA GLU A 125 15.92 -7.97 9.07
C GLU A 125 16.63 -6.86 9.87
N SER A 126 16.00 -5.71 10.07
CA SER A 126 16.55 -4.66 10.91
C SER A 126 16.67 -5.09 12.37
N HIS A 127 15.60 -5.69 12.90
CA HIS A 127 15.51 -6.14 14.29
C HIS A 127 16.53 -7.24 14.62
N ARG A 128 16.92 -8.09 13.65
CA ARG A 128 17.92 -9.14 13.92
C ARG A 128 19.29 -8.59 14.32
N PHE A 129 19.60 -7.36 13.91
CA PHE A 129 20.81 -6.61 14.29
C PHE A 129 20.60 -5.78 15.57
N GLU A 130 19.60 -6.13 16.39
CA GLU A 130 19.28 -5.50 17.67
C GLU A 130 18.95 -4.01 17.57
N LYS A 131 18.51 -3.59 16.38
CA LYS A 131 18.06 -2.22 16.15
C LYS A 131 16.63 -2.07 16.68
N ARG A 132 16.36 -0.92 17.29
CA ARG A 132 14.98 -0.52 17.61
C ARG A 132 14.20 -0.42 16.30
N ILE A 133 12.98 -0.95 16.31
CA ILE A 133 12.12 -0.89 15.12
C ILE A 133 11.69 0.56 14.92
N PRO A 134 11.98 1.15 13.76
CA PRO A 134 11.53 2.49 13.45
C PRO A 134 10.01 2.53 13.31
N THR A 135 9.40 3.65 13.70
CA THR A 135 7.94 3.83 13.59
C THR A 135 7.53 4.50 12.29
N ARG A 136 8.49 4.99 11.50
CA ARG A 136 8.26 5.65 10.22
C ARG A 136 8.96 4.91 9.10
N LYS A 137 8.33 4.90 7.92
CA LYS A 137 8.86 4.24 6.72
C LYS A 137 10.24 4.77 6.34
N VAL A 138 10.44 6.08 6.35
CA VAL A 138 11.73 6.72 6.00
C VAL A 138 12.88 6.26 6.92
N GLU A 139 12.61 6.13 8.22
CA GLU A 139 13.59 5.68 9.22
C GLU A 139 13.90 4.18 9.08
N LEU A 140 12.90 3.37 8.71
CA LEU A 140 13.11 1.95 8.39
C LEU A 140 14.10 1.82 7.22
N TYR A 141 13.97 2.64 6.19
CA TYR A 141 14.87 2.60 5.05
C TYR A 141 16.28 3.07 5.43
N GLN A 142 16.44 4.13 6.23
CA GLN A 142 17.76 4.49 6.77
C GLN A 142 18.40 3.31 7.51
N THR A 143 17.59 2.62 8.32
CA THR A 143 18.05 1.51 9.14
C THR A 143 18.44 0.29 8.29
N ILE A 144 17.68 -0.01 7.24
CA ILE A 144 18.00 -1.13 6.34
C ILE A 144 19.25 -0.84 5.51
N PHE A 145 19.46 0.38 5.02
CA PHE A 145 20.69 0.72 4.31
C PHE A 145 21.92 0.59 5.21
N GLN A 146 21.83 0.95 6.49
CA GLN A 146 22.90 0.66 7.46
C GLN A 146 23.13 -0.85 7.61
N VAL A 147 22.06 -1.66 7.70
CA VAL A 147 22.19 -3.12 7.76
C VAL A 147 22.86 -3.68 6.51
N MET A 148 22.37 -3.30 5.33
CA MET A 148 22.77 -3.86 4.04
C MET A 148 24.17 -3.44 3.64
N LEU A 149 24.49 -2.14 3.76
CA LEU A 149 25.75 -1.58 3.26
C LEU A 149 26.89 -1.64 4.27
N VAL A 150 26.60 -1.87 5.56
CA VAL A 150 27.63 -1.84 6.60
C VAL A 150 27.60 -3.09 7.49
N ASP A 151 26.49 -3.36 8.17
CA ASP A 151 26.48 -4.38 9.23
C ASP A 151 26.62 -5.80 8.67
N ARG A 152 25.92 -6.11 7.57
CA ARG A 152 26.02 -7.39 6.85
C ARG A 152 27.41 -7.64 6.25
N PRO A 153 28.02 -6.71 5.47
CA PRO A 153 29.36 -6.93 4.95
C PRO A 153 30.38 -7.16 6.07
N ARG A 154 30.28 -6.43 7.18
CA ARG A 154 31.12 -6.68 8.38
C ARG A 154 30.91 -8.06 9.00
N GLU A 155 29.66 -8.53 9.11
CA GLU A 155 29.36 -9.91 9.58
C GLU A 155 30.00 -10.97 8.66
N LYS A 156 30.15 -10.68 7.36
CA LYS A 156 30.81 -11.53 6.37
C LYS A 156 32.34 -11.33 6.29
N GLY A 157 32.92 -10.41 7.06
CA GLY A 157 34.36 -10.15 7.11
C GLY A 157 34.89 -9.18 6.04
N PHE A 158 34.01 -8.42 5.39
CA PHE A 158 34.40 -7.33 4.49
C PHE A 158 34.50 -6.00 5.25
N GLU A 159 35.34 -5.08 4.75
CA GLU A 159 35.44 -3.70 5.24
C GLU A 159 34.68 -2.76 4.28
N PRO A 160 33.38 -2.50 4.53
CA PRO A 160 32.58 -1.69 3.62
C PRO A 160 32.93 -0.21 3.72
N LEU A 161 32.62 0.54 2.66
CA LEU A 161 32.58 2.00 2.72
C LEU A 161 31.66 2.49 3.86
N PRO A 162 32.03 3.61 4.54
CA PRO A 162 31.13 4.25 5.48
C PRO A 162 29.78 4.57 4.84
N LEU A 163 28.69 4.39 5.58
CA LEU A 163 27.33 4.61 5.05
C LEU A 163 27.17 5.95 4.30
N PRO A 164 27.65 7.11 4.80
CA PRO A 164 27.53 8.37 4.07
C PRO A 164 28.21 8.35 2.69
N HIS A 165 29.33 7.64 2.56
CA HIS A 165 30.06 7.51 1.29
C HIS A 165 29.30 6.62 0.32
N SER A 166 28.83 5.45 0.76
CA SER A 166 28.00 4.57 -0.08
C SER A 166 26.72 5.26 -0.55
N LEU A 167 26.05 5.99 0.34
CA LEU A 167 24.88 6.79 -0.01
C LEU A 167 25.22 7.92 -0.99
N SER A 168 26.39 8.56 -0.87
CA SER A 168 26.80 9.63 -1.78
C SER A 168 27.00 9.17 -3.23
N VAL A 169 27.22 7.87 -3.45
CA VAL A 169 27.32 7.24 -4.77
C VAL A 169 25.94 6.70 -5.23
N LEU A 170 25.19 6.06 -4.33
CA LEU A 170 23.93 5.39 -4.66
C LEU A 170 22.76 6.37 -4.90
N GLN A 171 22.73 7.49 -4.18
CA GLN A 171 21.71 8.53 -4.33
C GLN A 171 21.66 9.12 -5.76
N PRO A 172 22.76 9.63 -6.34
CA PRO A 172 22.76 10.16 -7.70
C PRO A 172 22.49 9.08 -8.75
N LEU A 173 23.01 7.86 -8.57
CA LEU A 173 22.68 6.73 -9.44
C LEU A 173 21.16 6.47 -9.46
N ALA A 174 20.54 6.35 -8.28
CA ALA A 174 19.11 6.08 -8.19
C ALA A 174 18.26 7.20 -8.82
N LEU A 175 18.65 8.47 -8.62
CA LEU A 175 17.98 9.60 -9.26
C LEU A 175 18.10 9.53 -10.79
N ALA A 176 19.28 9.26 -11.33
CA ALA A 176 19.50 9.15 -12.77
C ALA A 176 18.66 8.03 -13.39
N LEU A 177 18.61 6.85 -12.77
CA LEU A 177 17.79 5.73 -13.22
C LEU A 177 16.28 6.06 -13.16
N MET A 178 15.84 6.75 -12.10
CA MET A 178 14.45 7.21 -11.99
C MET A 178 14.09 8.22 -13.09
N GLN A 179 14.98 9.15 -13.43
CA GLN A 179 14.77 10.12 -14.52
C GLN A 179 14.74 9.46 -15.91
N GLN A 180 15.47 8.36 -16.09
CA GLN A 180 15.45 7.56 -17.32
C GLN A 180 14.24 6.63 -17.40
N GLY A 181 13.50 6.44 -16.30
CA GLY A 181 12.33 5.57 -16.26
C GLY A 181 12.67 4.07 -16.29
N ILE A 182 13.85 3.69 -15.76
CA ILE A 182 14.35 2.32 -15.79
C ILE A 182 14.63 1.78 -14.38
N THR A 183 14.45 0.47 -14.20
CA THR A 183 14.83 -0.29 -12.99
C THR A 183 16.00 -1.24 -13.21
N LYS A 184 16.28 -1.57 -14.47
CA LYS A 184 17.37 -2.45 -14.91
C LYS A 184 18.39 -1.67 -15.69
N PHE A 185 19.66 -1.95 -15.47
CA PHE A 185 20.78 -1.23 -16.08
C PHE A 185 22.01 -2.11 -16.22
N THR A 186 22.82 -1.86 -17.26
CA THR A 186 24.12 -2.52 -17.43
C THR A 186 25.21 -1.75 -16.68
N PHE A 187 26.35 -2.41 -16.45
CA PHE A 187 27.53 -1.74 -15.91
C PHE A 187 27.97 -0.56 -16.78
N GLU A 188 28.03 -0.74 -18.10
CA GLU A 188 28.49 0.28 -19.05
C GLU A 188 27.63 1.55 -19.02
N ALA A 189 26.33 1.41 -18.75
CA ALA A 189 25.41 2.53 -18.66
C ALA A 189 25.63 3.38 -17.40
N VAL A 190 26.09 2.77 -16.30
CA VAL A 190 26.19 3.43 -15.00
C VAL A 190 27.63 3.71 -14.56
N GLU A 191 28.62 3.11 -15.20
CA GLU A 191 30.04 3.29 -14.90
C GLU A 191 30.47 4.75 -14.85
N PRO A 192 30.08 5.64 -15.80
CA PRO A 192 30.49 7.04 -15.75
C PRO A 192 29.92 7.77 -14.52
N ILE A 193 28.70 7.42 -14.11
CA ILE A 193 28.05 7.99 -12.94
C ILE A 193 28.78 7.50 -11.68
N LEU A 194 29.04 6.20 -11.57
CA LEU A 194 29.75 5.62 -10.43
C LEU A 194 31.15 6.21 -10.26
N ALA A 195 31.93 6.28 -11.36
CA ALA A 195 33.29 6.81 -11.37
C ALA A 195 33.33 8.26 -10.87
N GLU A 196 32.38 9.10 -11.33
CA GLU A 196 32.31 10.52 -10.91
C GLU A 196 32.27 10.70 -9.38
N TYR A 197 31.61 9.80 -8.65
CA TYR A 197 31.47 9.90 -7.20
C TYR A 197 32.51 9.08 -6.45
N LEU A 198 32.90 7.90 -6.96
CA LEU A 198 33.90 7.04 -6.33
C LEU A 198 35.30 7.66 -6.39
N ASP A 199 35.69 8.31 -7.49
CA ASP A 199 37.01 8.95 -7.65
C ASP A 199 37.26 10.07 -6.62
N LYS A 200 36.19 10.66 -6.08
CA LYS A 200 36.23 11.73 -5.08
C LYS A 200 36.38 11.20 -3.65
N LEU A 201 36.30 9.89 -3.45
CA LEU A 201 36.31 9.25 -2.13
C LEU A 201 37.63 8.52 -1.87
N PRO A 202 38.36 8.82 -0.78
CA PRO A 202 39.60 8.13 -0.49
C PRO A 202 39.35 6.67 -0.10
N GLY A 203 40.04 5.74 -0.75
CA GLY A 203 39.93 4.31 -0.48
C GLY A 203 38.64 3.66 -0.99
N SER A 204 37.97 4.30 -1.96
CA SER A 204 36.85 3.70 -2.68
C SER A 204 37.32 2.53 -3.57
N PRO A 205 36.48 1.49 -3.74
CA PRO A 205 36.70 0.48 -4.76
C PRO A 205 36.43 1.05 -6.16
N GLU A 206 36.98 0.40 -7.18
CA GLU A 206 36.64 0.66 -8.57
C GLU A 206 35.13 0.45 -8.82
N PRO A 207 34.50 1.16 -9.78
CA PRO A 207 33.06 1.07 -10.03
C PRO A 207 32.51 -0.36 -10.16
N PHE A 208 33.24 -1.24 -10.85
CA PHE A 208 32.84 -2.64 -11.01
C PHE A 208 32.86 -3.42 -9.68
N GLU A 209 33.91 -3.23 -8.89
CA GLU A 209 34.04 -3.85 -7.57
C GLU A 209 32.97 -3.33 -6.60
N PHE A 210 32.66 -2.02 -6.65
CA PHE A 210 31.56 -1.45 -5.87
C PHE A 210 30.22 -2.14 -6.17
N LEU A 211 29.89 -2.38 -7.45
CA LEU A 211 28.67 -3.11 -7.80
C LEU A 211 28.71 -4.57 -7.32
N LYS A 212 29.88 -5.23 -7.35
CA LYS A 212 30.05 -6.59 -6.83
C LYS A 212 29.85 -6.66 -5.32
N GLU A 213 30.33 -5.66 -4.57
CA GLU A 213 30.06 -5.54 -3.13
C GLU A 213 28.57 -5.41 -2.84
N LEU A 214 27.86 -4.58 -3.62
CA LEU A 214 26.41 -4.41 -3.49
C LEU A 214 25.63 -5.70 -3.81
N GLN A 215 26.07 -6.47 -4.80
CA GLN A 215 25.51 -7.80 -5.08
C GLN A 215 25.74 -8.77 -3.93
N ALA A 216 26.94 -8.78 -3.33
CA ALA A 216 27.28 -9.69 -2.24
C ALA A 216 26.46 -9.47 -0.95
N VAL A 217 25.78 -8.33 -0.82
CA VAL A 217 24.94 -7.97 0.33
C VAL A 217 23.45 -7.88 0.00
N ASP A 218 23.06 -8.34 -1.20
CA ASP A 218 21.70 -8.33 -1.74
C ASP A 218 21.12 -6.91 -1.86
N ALA A 219 21.96 -5.89 -2.06
CA ALA A 219 21.51 -4.53 -2.38
C ALA A 219 21.17 -4.38 -3.87
N LEU A 220 21.90 -5.10 -4.72
CA LEU A 220 21.61 -5.27 -6.14
C LEU A 220 21.40 -6.75 -6.46
N ILE A 221 20.53 -7.04 -7.42
CA ILE A 221 20.30 -8.38 -7.97
C ILE A 221 20.89 -8.43 -9.38
N ASP A 222 21.50 -9.56 -9.70
CA ASP A 222 21.89 -9.93 -11.06
C ASP A 222 20.78 -10.81 -11.64
N LYS A 223 20.01 -10.29 -12.61
CA LYS A 223 18.85 -11.02 -13.14
C LYS A 223 19.18 -11.92 -14.32
N ASP A 224 20.22 -11.64 -15.08
CA ASP A 224 20.51 -12.38 -16.32
C ASP A 224 22.00 -12.35 -16.68
N LYS A 225 22.47 -13.41 -17.36
CA LYS A 225 23.87 -13.63 -17.78
C LYS A 225 24.47 -12.55 -18.71
N GLU A 226 23.75 -11.47 -18.96
CA GLU A 226 24.13 -10.29 -19.74
C GLU A 226 24.58 -9.10 -18.88
N ALA A 227 24.83 -9.31 -17.57
CA ALA A 227 25.33 -8.28 -16.65
C ALA A 227 24.36 -7.10 -16.42
N ASP A 228 23.06 -7.40 -16.39
CA ASP A 228 22.01 -6.47 -15.99
C ASP A 228 21.84 -6.47 -14.46
N TYR A 229 22.01 -5.29 -13.88
CA TYR A 229 21.80 -5.01 -12.47
C TYR A 229 20.43 -4.38 -12.26
N GLU A 230 19.84 -4.66 -11.10
CA GLU A 230 18.69 -3.92 -10.58
C GLU A 230 18.81 -3.78 -9.06
N PHE A 231 18.17 -2.76 -8.50
CA PHE A 231 17.99 -2.72 -7.04
C PHE A 231 17.14 -3.91 -6.59
N ALA A 232 17.49 -4.51 -5.44
CA ALA A 232 16.75 -5.61 -4.87
C ALA A 232 15.24 -5.34 -4.69
N HIS A 233 14.88 -4.05 -4.59
CA HIS A 233 13.49 -3.63 -4.71
C HIS A 233 13.41 -2.19 -5.27
N LYS A 234 12.40 -1.90 -6.11
CA LYS A 234 12.18 -0.55 -6.68
C LYS A 234 12.12 0.55 -5.61
N THR A 235 11.56 0.23 -4.44
CA THR A 235 11.44 1.21 -3.34
C THR A 235 12.79 1.65 -2.77
N PHE A 236 13.86 0.88 -2.93
CA PHE A 236 15.21 1.32 -2.59
C PHE A 236 15.68 2.41 -3.56
N GLN A 237 15.45 2.24 -4.85
CA GLN A 237 15.70 3.24 -5.87
C GLN A 237 14.88 4.52 -5.61
N GLU A 238 13.58 4.37 -5.34
CA GLU A 238 12.67 5.50 -5.05
C GLU A 238 13.09 6.27 -3.79
N TYR A 239 13.50 5.56 -2.73
CA TYR A 239 14.00 6.18 -1.51
C TYR A 239 15.32 6.94 -1.72
N LEU A 240 16.30 6.33 -2.39
CA LEU A 240 17.59 6.96 -2.67
C LEU A 240 17.44 8.20 -3.56
N ALA A 241 16.57 8.13 -4.58
CA ALA A 241 16.25 9.26 -5.42
C ALA A 241 15.61 10.41 -4.62
N ALA A 242 14.70 10.10 -3.68
CA ALA A 242 14.11 11.12 -2.81
C ALA A 242 15.15 11.85 -1.95
N LEU A 243 16.15 11.11 -1.42
CA LEU A 243 17.26 11.72 -0.67
C LEU A 243 18.12 12.63 -1.55
N GLU A 244 18.44 12.21 -2.77
CA GLU A 244 19.24 13.03 -3.69
C GLU A 244 18.49 14.31 -4.10
N ILE A 245 17.20 14.20 -4.39
CA ILE A 245 16.34 15.35 -4.73
C ILE A 245 16.35 16.38 -3.61
N GLN A 246 16.21 15.94 -2.36
CA GLN A 246 16.27 16.82 -1.20
C GLN A 246 17.66 17.46 -1.05
N LYS A 247 18.72 16.64 -1.10
CA LYS A 247 20.11 17.08 -0.93
C LYS A 247 20.56 18.10 -1.99
N THR A 248 20.06 17.95 -3.22
CA THR A 248 20.44 18.79 -4.37
C THR A 248 19.41 19.87 -4.71
N ASN A 249 18.33 20.01 -3.92
CA ASN A 249 17.23 20.95 -4.14
C ASN A 249 16.55 20.81 -5.52
N GLN A 250 16.40 19.57 -6.00
CA GLN A 250 15.80 19.26 -7.30
C GLN A 250 14.28 18.99 -7.22
N GLN A 251 13.55 19.58 -6.27
CA GLN A 251 12.10 19.32 -6.11
C GLN A 251 11.24 19.66 -7.34
N HIS A 252 11.78 20.42 -8.30
CA HIS A 252 11.12 20.70 -9.58
C HIS A 252 10.85 19.43 -10.41
N ILE A 253 11.66 18.36 -10.26
CA ILE A 253 11.44 17.06 -10.89
C ILE A 253 10.09 16.49 -10.45
N LEU A 254 9.85 16.47 -9.14
CA LEU A 254 8.61 15.95 -8.55
C LEU A 254 7.40 16.81 -8.96
N ARG A 255 7.55 18.14 -9.00
CA ARG A 255 6.47 19.04 -9.48
C ARG A 255 6.13 18.79 -10.94
N THR A 256 7.13 18.55 -11.78
CA THR A 256 6.92 18.21 -13.19
C THR A 256 6.22 16.86 -13.33
N ALA A 257 6.63 15.87 -12.53
CA ALA A 257 6.02 14.56 -12.52
C ALA A 257 4.54 14.58 -12.11
N LEU A 258 4.10 15.55 -11.29
CA LEU A 258 2.68 15.74 -11.01
C LEU A 258 1.88 16.03 -12.30
N GLN A 259 2.44 16.69 -13.31
CA GLN A 259 1.67 17.20 -14.45
C GLN A 259 1.17 16.11 -15.41
N ASN A 260 1.76 14.91 -15.38
CA ASN A 260 1.39 13.79 -16.24
C ASN A 260 1.12 12.53 -15.40
N LYS A 261 0.07 11.79 -15.72
CA LYS A 261 -0.33 10.58 -14.98
C LYS A 261 0.76 9.50 -14.97
N LYS A 262 1.41 9.24 -16.11
CA LYS A 262 2.49 8.25 -16.20
C LYS A 262 3.64 8.58 -15.24
N GLU A 263 4.02 9.85 -15.20
CA GLU A 263 5.09 10.32 -14.30
C GLU A 263 4.62 10.30 -12.85
N LEU A 264 3.39 10.70 -12.55
CA LEU A 264 2.82 10.60 -11.21
C LEU A 264 2.91 9.17 -10.68
N ASP A 265 2.51 8.18 -11.47
CA ASP A 265 2.54 6.77 -11.06
C ASP A 265 3.96 6.25 -10.83
N TRP A 266 4.90 6.70 -11.65
CA TRP A 266 6.32 6.35 -11.53
C TRP A 266 6.97 6.97 -10.29
N TRP A 267 6.65 8.23 -9.98
CA TRP A 267 7.30 9.05 -8.95
C TRP A 267 6.54 9.13 -7.63
N GLN A 268 5.28 8.71 -7.53
CA GLN A 268 4.43 8.90 -6.34
C GLN A 268 5.08 8.39 -5.05
N GLU A 269 5.75 7.24 -5.09
CA GLU A 269 6.40 6.67 -3.91
C GLU A 269 7.66 7.47 -3.53
N THR A 270 8.39 7.96 -4.53
CA THR A 270 9.50 8.91 -4.34
C THR A 270 8.99 10.20 -3.69
N MET A 271 7.81 10.71 -4.09
CA MET A 271 7.20 11.89 -3.45
C MET A 271 6.83 11.62 -1.99
N ARG A 272 6.33 10.42 -1.66
CA ARG A 272 6.07 10.00 -0.26
C ARG A 272 7.35 9.93 0.56
N PHE A 273 8.43 9.37 0.00
CA PHE A 273 9.73 9.36 0.67
C PHE A 273 10.26 10.78 0.86
N TYR A 274 10.26 11.60 -0.19
CA TYR A 274 10.72 12.99 -0.16
C TYR A 274 10.00 13.78 0.92
N ALA A 275 8.66 13.72 0.96
CA ALA A 275 7.87 14.41 1.99
C ALA A 275 8.20 13.93 3.41
N ALA A 276 8.65 12.69 3.57
CA ALA A 276 9.02 12.12 4.87
C ALA A 276 10.46 12.42 5.29
N VAL A 277 11.33 12.92 4.39
CA VAL A 277 12.70 13.31 4.73
C VAL A 277 12.65 14.54 5.66
N PRO A 278 13.45 14.57 6.75
CA PRO A 278 13.57 15.77 7.59
C PRO A 278 13.91 17.02 6.76
N ASP A 279 13.29 18.14 7.10
CA ASP A 279 13.48 19.45 6.46
C ASP A 279 13.10 19.52 4.96
N ALA A 280 12.44 18.49 4.43
CA ALA A 280 11.88 18.56 3.09
C ALA A 280 10.70 19.54 3.03
N ASP A 281 10.77 20.51 2.13
CA ASP A 281 9.63 21.37 1.84
C ASP A 281 8.66 20.65 0.90
N SER A 282 7.78 19.85 1.50
CA SER A 282 6.67 19.19 0.80
C SER A 282 5.49 20.14 0.58
N THR A 283 5.48 21.31 1.24
CA THR A 283 4.43 22.34 1.13
C THR A 283 4.25 22.75 -0.32
N ALA A 284 5.34 22.92 -1.04
CA ALA A 284 5.26 23.33 -2.43
C ALA A 284 4.72 22.25 -3.37
N LEU A 285 4.87 20.96 -3.04
CA LEU A 285 4.20 19.87 -3.77
C LEU A 285 2.69 19.93 -3.54
N VAL A 286 2.26 20.11 -2.28
CA VAL A 286 0.85 20.26 -1.93
C VAL A 286 0.24 21.50 -2.56
N GLN A 287 0.92 22.65 -2.51
CA GLN A 287 0.46 23.87 -3.17
C GLN A 287 0.33 23.70 -4.68
N THR A 288 1.25 22.96 -5.32
CA THR A 288 1.14 22.65 -6.76
C THR A 288 -0.14 21.85 -7.04
N ILE A 289 -0.44 20.84 -6.21
CA ILE A 289 -1.65 20.01 -6.33
C ILE A 289 -2.91 20.86 -6.12
N VAL A 290 -2.89 21.75 -5.13
CA VAL A 290 -4.01 22.66 -4.81
C VAL A 290 -4.27 23.62 -5.97
N GLN A 291 -3.25 24.34 -6.41
CA GLN A 291 -3.33 25.33 -7.49
C GLN A 291 -3.76 24.72 -8.83
N GLU A 292 -3.25 23.52 -9.16
CA GLU A 292 -3.64 22.82 -10.39
C GLU A 292 -5.12 22.41 -10.35
N SER A 293 -5.61 21.97 -9.19
CA SER A 293 -7.01 21.59 -9.00
C SER A 293 -7.93 22.79 -9.16
N GLU A 294 -7.57 23.94 -8.57
CA GLU A 294 -8.29 25.22 -8.72
C GLU A 294 -8.28 25.74 -10.16
N THR A 295 -7.14 25.66 -10.85
CA THR A 295 -6.95 26.23 -12.20
C THR A 295 -7.61 25.37 -13.28
N SER A 296 -7.50 24.04 -13.17
CA SER A 296 -8.00 23.11 -14.19
C SER A 296 -9.50 22.82 -14.08
N ARG A 297 -10.14 23.14 -12.94
CA ARG A 297 -11.51 22.73 -12.57
C ARG A 297 -11.77 21.22 -12.77
N LYS A 298 -10.70 20.42 -12.77
CA LYS A 298 -10.72 18.96 -12.88
C LYS A 298 -9.90 18.40 -11.74
N LEU A 299 -10.60 17.85 -10.75
CA LEU A 299 -9.99 17.23 -9.60
C LEU A 299 -9.23 15.95 -10.01
N ASN A 300 -7.91 15.92 -9.82
CA ASN A 300 -7.11 14.70 -9.97
C ASN A 300 -6.99 14.03 -8.60
N LEU A 301 -7.78 12.98 -8.41
CA LEU A 301 -7.97 12.33 -7.13
C LEU A 301 -6.69 11.69 -6.56
N GLU A 302 -5.85 11.12 -7.40
CA GLU A 302 -4.60 10.48 -6.97
C GLU A 302 -3.67 11.51 -6.32
N LYS A 303 -3.62 12.73 -6.90
CA LYS A 303 -2.86 13.85 -6.33
C LYS A 303 -3.45 14.32 -5.01
N VAL A 304 -4.77 14.45 -4.93
CA VAL A 304 -5.45 14.87 -3.68
C VAL A 304 -5.21 13.85 -2.57
N LEU A 305 -5.33 12.55 -2.85
CA LEU A 305 -5.04 11.48 -1.88
C LEU A 305 -3.56 11.47 -1.46
N LEU A 306 -2.65 11.73 -2.41
CA LEU A 306 -1.23 11.87 -2.12
C LEU A 306 -0.97 13.06 -1.17
N ALA A 307 -1.58 14.22 -1.42
CA ALA A 307 -1.47 15.39 -0.56
C ALA A 307 -2.12 15.17 0.82
N TRP A 308 -3.24 14.47 0.88
CA TRP A 308 -3.91 14.10 2.14
C TRP A 308 -3.05 13.16 2.99
N HIS A 309 -2.38 12.19 2.35
CA HIS A 309 -1.42 11.32 3.03
C HIS A 309 -0.27 12.13 3.61
N PHE A 310 0.27 13.12 2.88
CA PHE A 310 1.31 14.00 3.41
C PHE A 310 0.82 14.78 4.65
N TYR A 311 -0.43 15.25 4.64
CA TYR A 311 -1.02 15.92 5.79
C TYR A 311 -1.20 14.98 7.01
N GLN A 312 -1.74 13.77 6.82
CA GLN A 312 -1.96 12.80 7.90
C GLN A 312 -0.66 12.39 8.60
N GLU A 313 0.40 12.23 7.83
CA GLU A 313 1.74 11.87 8.33
C GLU A 313 2.48 13.06 8.95
N GLY A 314 1.84 14.24 9.05
CA GLY A 314 2.43 15.46 9.61
C GLY A 314 3.58 16.02 8.77
N LEU A 315 3.61 15.71 7.47
CA LEU A 315 4.70 16.07 6.54
C LEU A 315 4.53 17.45 5.93
N VAL A 316 3.37 18.08 6.13
CA VAL A 316 2.97 19.38 5.55
C VAL A 316 2.50 20.30 6.66
N ALA A 317 2.72 21.60 6.49
CA ALA A 317 2.25 22.61 7.41
C ALA A 317 0.71 22.60 7.58
N ALA A 318 0.26 22.93 8.80
CA ALA A 318 -1.14 22.86 9.19
C ALA A 318 -2.05 23.87 8.47
N ASP A 319 -1.48 24.92 7.88
CA ASP A 319 -2.18 25.95 7.11
C ASP A 319 -2.76 25.42 5.80
N GLN A 320 -2.15 24.38 5.21
CA GLN A 320 -2.67 23.71 4.02
C GLN A 320 -3.90 22.82 4.30
N LYS A 321 -4.21 22.55 5.57
CA LYS A 321 -5.33 21.69 5.97
C LYS A 321 -6.66 22.15 5.37
N GLN A 322 -6.94 23.44 5.44
CA GLN A 322 -8.24 23.98 5.04
C GLN A 322 -8.42 23.87 3.53
N SER A 323 -7.40 24.20 2.74
CA SER A 323 -7.40 24.05 1.28
C SER A 323 -7.49 22.58 0.85
N LEU A 324 -6.79 21.67 1.55
CA LEU A 324 -6.91 20.22 1.30
C LEU A 324 -8.28 19.67 1.66
N LEU A 325 -8.88 20.16 2.75
CA LEU A 325 -10.26 19.87 3.08
C LEU A 325 -11.16 20.36 1.94
N GLU A 326 -11.08 21.62 1.56
CA GLU A 326 -11.87 22.22 0.47
C GLU A 326 -11.77 21.45 -0.85
N LEU A 327 -10.57 20.96 -1.22
CA LEU A 327 -10.38 20.13 -2.41
C LEU A 327 -10.93 18.71 -2.27
N SER A 328 -10.72 18.07 -1.12
CA SER A 328 -11.38 16.79 -0.82
C SER A 328 -12.90 16.90 -0.71
N ASN A 329 -13.37 18.15 -0.64
CA ASN A 329 -14.74 18.57 -0.49
C ASN A 329 -15.39 19.04 -1.81
N GLU A 330 -14.65 19.08 -2.91
CA GLU A 330 -15.24 19.37 -4.21
C GLU A 330 -16.07 18.17 -4.74
N PRO A 331 -17.33 18.38 -5.15
CA PRO A 331 -18.15 17.28 -5.68
C PRO A 331 -17.57 16.72 -7.00
N LEU A 332 -17.39 15.39 -7.08
CA LEU A 332 -17.14 14.71 -8.36
C LEU A 332 -18.32 14.97 -9.31
N LYS A 333 -18.03 15.24 -10.58
CA LYS A 333 -19.07 15.39 -11.61
C LYS A 333 -19.97 14.15 -11.70
N ILE A 334 -21.23 14.43 -12.04
CA ILE A 334 -22.52 13.80 -11.69
C ILE A 334 -22.71 12.30 -11.98
N LEU A 335 -23.15 11.62 -10.91
CA LEU A 335 -24.16 10.54 -10.84
C LEU A 335 -25.58 11.12 -11.04
N GLU A 336 -26.42 10.52 -11.90
CA GLU A 336 -27.82 10.89 -12.28
C GLU A 336 -28.53 12.09 -11.59
N PRO A 337 -29.22 12.99 -12.34
CA PRO A 337 -29.65 14.32 -11.87
C PRO A 337 -30.54 14.40 -10.63
N ALA A 338 -31.34 13.38 -10.31
CA ALA A 338 -32.27 13.40 -9.17
C ALA A 338 -31.58 13.13 -7.82
N ASP A 339 -30.52 12.31 -7.82
CA ASP A 339 -29.71 12.01 -6.63
C ASP A 339 -28.71 13.15 -6.35
N PHE A 340 -28.36 13.92 -7.39
CA PHE A 340 -27.36 14.98 -7.33
C PHE A 340 -27.82 16.22 -6.56
N GLN A 341 -29.12 16.53 -6.54
CA GLN A 341 -29.65 17.69 -5.82
C GLN A 341 -29.60 17.50 -4.29
N TYR A 342 -29.69 16.25 -3.80
CA TYR A 342 -29.57 15.93 -2.37
C TYR A 342 -28.11 15.90 -1.90
N ALA A 343 -27.21 15.34 -2.72
CA ALA A 343 -25.77 15.34 -2.48
C ALA A 343 -25.14 16.75 -2.60
N GLN A 344 -25.75 17.65 -3.39
CA GLN A 344 -25.33 19.06 -3.51
C GLN A 344 -25.44 19.84 -2.20
N ASP A 345 -26.38 19.48 -1.31
CA ASP A 345 -26.61 20.20 -0.05
C ASP A 345 -25.86 19.55 1.14
N VAL A 346 -25.40 18.29 1.03
CA VAL A 346 -24.87 17.52 2.17
C VAL A 346 -23.61 16.71 1.85
N GLN A 347 -22.49 17.41 1.93
CA GLN A 347 -21.23 16.99 2.53
C GLN A 347 -20.18 16.12 1.78
N PRO A 348 -18.95 16.66 1.63
CA PRO A 348 -17.71 16.05 1.13
C PRO A 348 -17.19 14.70 1.63
N ARG A 349 -17.59 14.28 2.82
CA ARG A 349 -16.87 13.25 3.58
C ARG A 349 -16.95 11.84 2.97
N TYR A 350 -17.81 11.63 1.98
CA TYR A 350 -18.07 10.35 1.30
C TYR A 350 -17.28 10.14 0.01
N PHE A 351 -16.51 11.15 -0.38
CA PHE A 351 -15.87 11.22 -1.69
C PHE A 351 -14.84 10.09 -1.94
N LYS A 352 -14.01 9.78 -0.93
CA LYS A 352 -13.03 8.68 -1.00
C LYS A 352 -13.73 7.31 -1.09
N LEU A 353 -14.83 7.14 -0.36
CA LEU A 353 -15.67 5.94 -0.41
C LEU A 353 -16.28 5.75 -1.81
N ALA A 354 -16.87 6.80 -2.37
CA ALA A 354 -17.47 6.75 -3.69
C ALA A 354 -16.46 6.34 -4.79
N HIS A 355 -15.22 6.83 -4.72
CA HIS A 355 -14.17 6.46 -5.67
C HIS A 355 -13.78 4.99 -5.58
N TYR A 356 -13.52 4.49 -4.36
CA TYR A 356 -13.16 3.08 -4.19
C TYR A 356 -14.27 2.15 -4.67
N LEU A 357 -15.52 2.52 -4.42
CA LEU A 357 -16.68 1.78 -4.91
C LEU A 357 -16.78 1.82 -6.43
N GLN A 358 -16.64 2.99 -7.05
CA GLN A 358 -16.70 3.16 -8.50
C GLN A 358 -15.59 2.38 -9.24
N THR A 359 -14.39 2.34 -8.67
CA THR A 359 -13.23 1.66 -9.25
C THR A 359 -13.16 0.17 -8.88
N GLY A 360 -14.14 -0.34 -8.14
CA GLY A 360 -14.20 -1.75 -7.73
C GLY A 360 -13.14 -2.15 -6.68
N GLN A 361 -12.52 -1.17 -6.01
CA GLN A 361 -11.60 -1.39 -4.89
C GLN A 361 -12.39 -1.69 -3.61
N TRP A 362 -13.09 -2.81 -3.59
CA TRP A 362 -14.07 -3.17 -2.55
C TRP A 362 -13.48 -3.20 -1.14
N TYR A 363 -12.23 -3.63 -0.98
CA TYR A 363 -11.56 -3.63 0.32
C TYR A 363 -11.25 -2.21 0.81
N ALA A 364 -10.74 -1.34 -0.06
CA ALA A 364 -10.47 0.05 0.28
C ALA A 364 -11.77 0.82 0.57
N ALA A 365 -12.85 0.52 -0.16
CA ALA A 365 -14.18 1.05 0.12
C ALA A 365 -14.71 0.62 1.50
N ASP A 366 -14.48 -0.63 1.88
CA ASP A 366 -14.86 -1.16 3.19
C ASP A 366 -14.12 -0.45 4.34
N GLN A 367 -12.80 -0.28 4.19
CA GLN A 367 -11.99 0.48 5.15
C GLN A 367 -12.40 1.95 5.22
N GLU A 368 -12.67 2.58 4.08
CA GLU A 368 -13.12 3.98 4.08
C GLU A 368 -14.51 4.13 4.69
N THR A 369 -15.39 3.14 4.53
CA THR A 369 -16.71 3.11 5.20
C THR A 369 -16.54 3.18 6.71
N TYR A 370 -15.61 2.38 7.26
CA TYR A 370 -15.25 2.45 8.69
C TYR A 370 -14.82 3.85 9.12
N GLU A 371 -13.83 4.40 8.42
CA GLU A 371 -13.21 5.67 8.78
C GLU A 371 -14.17 6.84 8.69
N VAL A 372 -15.04 6.85 7.67
CA VAL A 372 -16.10 7.86 7.53
C VAL A 372 -17.09 7.78 8.69
N MET A 373 -17.60 6.59 9.01
CA MET A 373 -18.53 6.40 10.12
C MET A 373 -17.91 6.78 11.47
N LYS A 374 -16.68 6.34 11.73
CA LYS A 374 -15.93 6.68 12.94
C LYS A 374 -15.71 8.19 13.08
N ARG A 375 -15.40 8.90 11.98
CA ARG A 375 -15.20 10.35 11.96
C ARG A 375 -16.50 11.10 12.26
N ILE A 376 -17.64 10.64 11.74
CA ILE A 376 -18.96 11.22 12.01
C ILE A 376 -19.33 11.09 13.49
N MET A 377 -19.04 9.93 14.09
CA MET A 377 -19.36 9.66 15.50
C MET A 377 -18.35 10.25 16.49
N GLY A 378 -17.17 10.68 16.05
CA GLY A 378 -16.08 11.09 16.94
C GLY A 378 -15.43 9.93 17.71
N GLY A 379 -15.55 8.70 17.19
CA GLY A 379 -15.14 7.46 17.85
C GLY A 379 -16.20 6.37 17.76
N TRP A 380 -15.80 5.10 17.89
CA TRP A 380 -16.73 3.97 17.78
C TRP A 380 -17.48 3.73 19.10
N SER A 381 -18.80 3.80 19.10
CA SER A 381 -19.63 3.48 20.27
C SER A 381 -21.05 3.07 19.89
N LEU A 382 -21.70 2.22 20.71
CA LEU A 382 -23.10 1.83 20.52
C LEU A 382 -24.06 3.03 20.49
N GLN A 383 -23.80 4.04 21.32
CA GLN A 383 -24.60 5.26 21.34
C GLN A 383 -24.40 6.07 20.07
N GLY A 384 -23.15 6.18 19.59
CA GLY A 384 -22.84 6.81 18.31
C GLY A 384 -23.54 6.17 17.12
N ILE A 385 -23.71 4.83 17.11
CA ILE A 385 -24.46 4.13 16.06
C ILE A 385 -25.95 4.49 16.11
N LYS A 386 -26.54 4.60 17.32
CA LYS A 386 -27.96 4.97 17.49
C LYS A 386 -28.24 6.42 17.10
N ASP A 387 -27.29 7.29 17.38
CA ASP A 387 -27.38 8.73 17.12
C ASP A 387 -26.78 9.10 15.75
N PHE A 388 -26.41 8.09 14.95
CA PHE A 388 -25.78 8.32 13.65
C PHE A 388 -26.73 9.10 12.74
N PRO A 389 -26.29 10.20 12.09
CA PRO A 389 -27.23 10.99 11.30
C PRO A 389 -27.81 10.17 10.15
N CYS A 390 -29.14 10.11 10.06
CA CYS A 390 -29.83 9.35 9.01
C CYS A 390 -29.41 9.73 7.57
N PRO A 391 -29.24 11.03 7.23
CA PRO A 391 -28.73 11.44 5.92
C PRO A 391 -27.39 10.80 5.58
N ASP A 392 -26.48 10.80 6.56
CA ASP A 392 -25.12 10.30 6.41
C ASP A 392 -25.10 8.77 6.20
N LEU A 393 -25.90 8.02 6.96
CA LEU A 393 -25.98 6.56 6.82
C LEU A 393 -26.61 6.16 5.48
N SER A 394 -27.65 6.89 5.07
CA SER A 394 -28.32 6.70 3.79
C SER A 394 -27.36 6.91 2.62
N VAL A 395 -26.52 7.95 2.65
CA VAL A 395 -25.52 8.21 1.60
C VAL A 395 -24.51 7.06 1.49
N ILE A 396 -23.96 6.60 2.62
CA ILE A 396 -23.02 5.46 2.64
C ILE A 396 -23.66 4.23 2.00
N ASP A 397 -24.88 3.88 2.43
CA ASP A 397 -25.59 2.71 1.93
C ASP A 397 -25.93 2.81 0.43
N GLN A 398 -26.40 3.98 -0.02
CA GLN A 398 -26.73 4.22 -1.43
C GLN A 398 -25.50 4.13 -2.34
N LEU A 399 -24.33 4.62 -1.91
CA LEU A 399 -23.09 4.46 -2.65
C LEU A 399 -22.75 2.98 -2.85
N TRP A 400 -22.84 2.19 -1.77
CA TRP A 400 -22.61 0.74 -1.84
C TRP A 400 -23.60 0.06 -2.78
N LEU A 401 -24.90 0.32 -2.65
CA LEU A 401 -25.94 -0.24 -3.50
C LEU A 401 -25.68 0.10 -4.98
N LYS A 402 -25.40 1.37 -5.28
CA LYS A 402 -25.24 1.85 -6.66
C LYS A 402 -24.08 1.17 -7.37
N TYR A 403 -22.89 1.22 -6.78
CA TYR A 403 -21.69 0.73 -7.45
C TYR A 403 -21.57 -0.79 -7.39
N SER A 404 -22.17 -1.44 -6.39
CA SER A 404 -22.25 -2.91 -6.33
C SER A 404 -23.41 -3.51 -7.12
N GLN A 405 -24.22 -2.69 -7.82
CA GLN A 405 -25.43 -3.12 -8.53
C GLN A 405 -26.44 -3.85 -7.61
N GLY A 406 -26.62 -3.33 -6.39
CA GLY A 406 -27.53 -3.85 -5.36
C GLY A 406 -27.02 -5.09 -4.63
N LYS A 407 -25.76 -5.48 -4.84
CA LYS A 407 -25.16 -6.68 -4.26
C LYS A 407 -24.69 -6.48 -2.81
N PHE A 408 -24.22 -5.28 -2.49
CA PHE A 408 -23.63 -4.87 -1.22
C PHE A 408 -24.31 -3.61 -0.69
N GLY A 409 -24.26 -3.41 0.63
CA GLY A 409 -24.91 -2.33 1.36
C GLY A 409 -25.43 -2.81 2.71
N PHE A 410 -25.55 -1.89 3.67
CA PHE A 410 -26.19 -2.15 4.95
C PHE A 410 -27.68 -2.48 4.79
N SER A 411 -28.38 -1.90 3.80
CA SER A 411 -29.76 -2.28 3.48
C SER A 411 -29.86 -3.72 2.95
N VAL A 412 -28.86 -4.19 2.21
CA VAL A 412 -28.79 -5.59 1.78
C VAL A 412 -28.61 -6.51 2.99
N GLN A 413 -27.73 -6.13 3.92
CA GLN A 413 -27.56 -6.87 5.18
C GLN A 413 -28.80 -6.85 6.05
N LYS A 414 -29.52 -5.71 6.11
CA LYS A 414 -30.79 -5.57 6.82
C LYS A 414 -31.85 -6.52 6.27
N GLN A 415 -31.94 -6.65 4.95
CA GLN A 415 -32.83 -7.64 4.32
C GLN A 415 -32.48 -9.06 4.74
N ILE A 416 -31.19 -9.43 4.64
CA ILE A 416 -30.72 -10.76 5.05
C ILE A 416 -31.00 -11.01 6.53
N TRP A 417 -30.77 -10.02 7.39
CA TRP A 417 -31.03 -10.11 8.83
C TRP A 417 -32.48 -10.49 9.13
N VAL A 418 -33.44 -9.86 8.44
CA VAL A 418 -34.86 -10.20 8.56
C VAL A 418 -35.17 -11.56 7.95
N GLU A 419 -34.60 -11.89 6.79
CA GLU A 419 -34.76 -13.19 6.11
C GLU A 419 -34.32 -14.36 7.02
N VAL A 420 -33.27 -14.18 7.82
CA VAL A 420 -32.77 -15.20 8.77
C VAL A 420 -33.48 -15.18 10.13
N GLY A 421 -34.55 -14.38 10.28
CA GLY A 421 -35.37 -14.32 11.50
C GLY A 421 -34.90 -13.33 12.57
N GLY A 422 -33.95 -12.46 12.25
CA GLY A 422 -33.47 -11.40 13.12
C GLY A 422 -34.51 -10.32 13.37
N LYS A 423 -34.55 -9.80 14.61
CA LYS A 423 -35.43 -8.70 15.01
C LYS A 423 -34.70 -7.37 14.91
N LEU A 424 -35.40 -6.32 14.48
CA LEU A 424 -34.89 -4.94 14.43
C LEU A 424 -35.25 -4.19 15.71
N ASP A 425 -34.72 -4.65 16.84
CA ASP A 425 -35.10 -4.17 18.17
C ASP A 425 -33.94 -3.47 18.91
N TYR A 426 -32.89 -3.08 18.18
CA TYR A 426 -31.64 -2.54 18.73
C TYR A 426 -30.92 -3.52 19.68
N GLY A 427 -31.09 -4.82 19.45
CA GLY A 427 -30.49 -5.88 20.25
C GLY A 427 -31.00 -5.90 21.68
N LYS A 428 -32.31 -5.69 21.87
CA LYS A 428 -32.96 -5.84 23.20
C LYS A 428 -32.92 -7.28 23.67
N ASP A 429 -33.09 -8.22 22.74
CA ASP A 429 -32.87 -9.64 22.96
C ASP A 429 -31.48 -10.03 22.44
N GLY A 430 -30.49 -10.01 23.33
CA GLY A 430 -29.09 -10.26 22.96
C GLY A 430 -28.83 -11.67 22.43
N GLN A 431 -29.60 -12.67 22.89
CA GLN A 431 -29.44 -14.04 22.38
C GLN A 431 -30.03 -14.15 20.97
N ALA A 432 -31.25 -13.66 20.74
CA ALA A 432 -31.84 -13.67 19.42
C ALA A 432 -31.03 -12.84 18.40
N ALA A 433 -30.43 -11.73 18.82
CA ALA A 433 -29.51 -10.96 17.98
C ALA A 433 -28.24 -11.76 17.64
N THR A 434 -27.72 -12.56 18.57
CA THR A 434 -26.55 -13.41 18.34
C THR A 434 -26.86 -14.53 17.36
N ASP A 435 -28.01 -15.20 17.54
CA ASP A 435 -28.44 -16.28 16.64
C ASP A 435 -28.66 -15.75 15.19
N ALA A 436 -29.28 -14.58 15.06
CA ALA A 436 -29.47 -13.92 13.77
C ALA A 436 -28.14 -13.44 13.15
N TYR A 437 -27.20 -12.98 13.98
CA TYR A 437 -25.86 -12.62 13.52
C TYR A 437 -25.12 -13.84 12.94
N ASP A 438 -25.16 -14.99 13.61
CA ASP A 438 -24.53 -16.21 13.13
C ASP A 438 -25.16 -16.72 11.83
N ALA A 439 -26.49 -16.63 11.72
CA ALA A 439 -27.20 -17.00 10.50
C ALA A 439 -26.88 -16.06 9.33
N LEU A 440 -26.85 -14.74 9.58
CA LEU A 440 -26.43 -13.76 8.58
C LEU A 440 -24.97 -13.97 8.18
N TRP A 441 -24.08 -14.25 9.13
CA TRP A 441 -22.69 -14.58 8.89
C TRP A 441 -22.54 -15.77 7.93
N GLY A 442 -23.38 -16.80 8.05
CA GLY A 442 -23.43 -17.92 7.12
C GLY A 442 -23.80 -17.53 5.68
N VAL A 443 -24.65 -16.52 5.49
CA VAL A 443 -25.10 -16.02 4.18
C VAL A 443 -24.10 -15.04 3.57
N ALA A 444 -23.71 -14.02 4.34
CA ALA A 444 -22.79 -12.98 3.92
C ALA A 444 -21.33 -13.48 3.85
N ASN A 445 -21.01 -14.57 4.53
CA ASN A 445 -19.75 -15.28 4.51
C ASN A 445 -18.51 -14.35 4.62
N TRP A 446 -18.45 -13.58 5.70
CA TRP A 446 -17.32 -12.67 5.97
C TRP A 446 -15.99 -13.38 6.25
N SER A 447 -15.98 -14.72 6.24
CA SER A 447 -14.76 -15.54 6.34
C SER A 447 -13.96 -15.63 5.02
N THR A 448 -14.57 -15.26 3.89
CA THR A 448 -13.95 -15.33 2.57
C THR A 448 -13.48 -13.97 2.09
N ASN A 449 -12.27 -13.86 1.54
CA ASN A 449 -11.74 -12.62 0.94
C ASN A 449 -12.05 -12.54 -0.57
N LEU A 450 -13.27 -12.92 -0.97
CA LEU A 450 -13.67 -13.00 -2.38
C LEU A 450 -14.21 -11.66 -2.89
N TRP A 451 -13.34 -10.66 -3.06
CA TRP A 451 -13.73 -9.33 -3.53
C TRP A 451 -14.25 -9.40 -4.98
N GLY A 452 -15.54 -9.09 -5.19
CA GLY A 452 -16.23 -9.20 -6.49
C GLY A 452 -17.06 -10.48 -6.70
N ALA A 453 -16.56 -11.65 -6.27
CA ALA A 453 -17.31 -12.92 -6.27
C ALA A 453 -18.06 -13.18 -4.95
N ALA A 454 -17.89 -12.31 -3.96
CA ALA A 454 -18.50 -12.39 -2.64
C ALA A 454 -20.02 -12.54 -2.72
N PRO A 455 -20.65 -13.24 -1.75
CA PRO A 455 -22.10 -13.41 -1.74
C PRO A 455 -22.81 -12.08 -1.42
N ARG A 456 -24.12 -12.05 -1.67
CA ARG A 456 -24.99 -10.91 -1.34
C ARG A 456 -24.84 -10.53 0.14
N GLY A 457 -24.69 -9.24 0.43
CA GLY A 457 -24.55 -8.72 1.80
C GLY A 457 -23.16 -8.87 2.43
N HIS A 458 -22.17 -9.38 1.70
CA HIS A 458 -20.80 -9.51 2.20
C HIS A 458 -20.17 -8.15 2.60
N LEU A 459 -20.55 -7.06 1.95
CA LEU A 459 -20.03 -5.73 2.23
C LEU A 459 -21.13 -4.70 2.43
N PRO A 460 -20.82 -3.58 3.11
CA PRO A 460 -19.62 -3.34 3.93
C PRO A 460 -19.58 -4.27 5.16
N ARG A 461 -18.40 -4.73 5.59
CA ARG A 461 -18.28 -5.64 6.74
C ARG A 461 -18.70 -4.92 8.02
N PRO A 462 -19.41 -5.59 8.93
CA PRO A 462 -19.62 -5.07 10.27
C PRO A 462 -18.26 -4.88 10.94
N LEU A 463 -18.07 -3.68 11.45
CA LEU A 463 -16.77 -3.13 11.77
C LEU A 463 -16.16 -3.88 12.97
N LEU A 464 -14.92 -4.35 12.78
CA LEU A 464 -14.19 -5.35 13.57
C LEU A 464 -13.90 -4.92 15.03
N VAL A 465 -14.54 -5.57 16.01
CA VAL A 465 -13.94 -6.12 17.25
C VAL A 465 -14.80 -7.34 17.66
N TYR A 466 -14.22 -8.34 18.32
CA TYR A 466 -14.94 -9.52 18.82
C TYR A 466 -16.13 -9.16 19.73
N GLY A 467 -17.33 -9.70 19.46
CA GLY A 467 -18.48 -9.70 20.39
C GLY A 467 -19.73 -8.85 20.04
N LEU A 468 -20.04 -8.62 18.74
CA LEU A 468 -20.86 -7.48 18.30
C LEU A 468 -22.21 -7.78 17.60
N SER A 469 -22.92 -8.83 17.96
CA SER A 469 -24.29 -9.06 17.43
C SER A 469 -25.20 -7.85 17.70
N ARG A 470 -24.96 -7.15 18.81
CA ARG A 470 -25.72 -5.99 19.27
C ARG A 470 -25.44 -4.73 18.44
N GLU A 471 -24.21 -4.46 18.06
CA GLU A 471 -23.81 -3.28 17.29
C GLU A 471 -24.32 -3.39 15.86
N LEU A 472 -24.17 -4.56 15.23
CA LEU A 472 -24.76 -4.79 13.92
C LEU A 472 -26.28 -4.68 13.99
N CYS A 473 -26.93 -5.34 14.96
CA CYS A 473 -28.37 -5.20 15.13
C CYS A 473 -28.79 -3.73 15.35
N THR A 474 -28.02 -2.96 16.13
CA THR A 474 -28.25 -1.53 16.37
C THR A 474 -28.16 -0.75 15.06
N LEU A 475 -27.15 -1.00 14.23
CA LEU A 475 -26.99 -0.37 12.93
C LEU A 475 -28.14 -0.74 11.98
N LEU A 476 -28.48 -2.02 11.87
CA LEU A 476 -29.54 -2.50 10.97
C LEU A 476 -30.94 -2.05 11.44
N SER A 477 -31.13 -1.81 12.74
CA SER A 477 -32.36 -1.25 13.32
C SER A 477 -32.47 0.26 13.13
N HIS A 478 -31.41 0.92 12.66
CA HIS A 478 -31.37 2.37 12.50
C HIS A 478 -32.38 2.84 11.42
N PRO A 479 -33.11 3.94 11.64
CA PRO A 479 -34.14 4.42 10.70
C PRO A 479 -33.58 5.03 9.41
N GLY A 480 -32.27 5.27 9.34
CA GLY A 480 -31.57 5.73 8.13
C GLY A 480 -31.30 4.62 7.09
N LEU A 481 -31.64 3.37 7.41
CA LEU A 481 -31.67 2.20 6.52
C LEU A 481 -33.11 1.68 6.45
#